data_AF-A0A820D7U9-F1
#
_entry.id   AF-A0A820D7U9-F1
#
_cell.length_a   1.000
_cell.length_b   1.000
_cell.length_c   1.000
_cell.angle_alpha   90.00
_cell.angle_beta   90.00
_cell.angle_gamma   90.00
#
_symmetry.space_group_name_H-M   'P 1'
#
loop_
_entity.id
_entity.type
_entity.pdbx_description
1 polymer ?
#
loop_
_entity_poly.entity_id
_entity_poly.type
_entity_poly.pdbx_seq_one_letter_code
_entity_poly.pdbx_strand_id
1 'polypeptide(L)'
;MSTTNFTSSTMDEKKIIFLWCHPRSTSTAFLRTFMQREDFIVEDEPFEYSYFFGPERLSNRYSEKYCDQDKYGKETFANTVEKILKMETSGKKIFIKDMPKHIIRPDYLLHPDNPTLLPLHFIKACTHTFLIRTPEKSISSYYRCYSSGQCPGYDHFDPTEAGYWQLQIMYEFLTNTNNGSRPLLIESDDLLRDPKSMMIKYCDGIQEEFDPKMLHWKPLTLEELKDSQGFNDAVQSSTEFKEIQHEYIPYPNVRPARYVQRNISSRQTESDNVEFGHRNLDIGIWTMSNFHLNFDKCPIEPRIGQNCRNSSGITTISIFADDFIVQYPMEIGQYTP
;
A
#
# COMPACT_ATOMS: atom_id res chain seq x y z
N MET A 1 24.83 -24.40 -11.97
CA MET A 1 24.14 -23.38 -12.77
C MET A 1 23.12 -24.09 -13.65
N SER A 2 21.87 -24.18 -13.20
CA SER A 2 20.75 -24.63 -14.03
C SER A 2 19.91 -23.40 -14.29
N THR A 3 20.04 -22.83 -15.49
CA THR A 3 19.18 -21.77 -16.00
C THR A 3 17.87 -22.44 -16.42
N THR A 4 16.89 -22.44 -15.52
CA THR A 4 15.51 -22.78 -15.87
C THR A 4 14.95 -21.63 -16.70
N ASN A 5 14.95 -21.83 -18.02
CA ASN A 5 14.22 -20.99 -18.96
C ASN A 5 12.72 -21.15 -18.68
N PHE A 6 12.10 -20.16 -18.04
CA PHE A 6 10.65 -20.04 -17.99
C PHE A 6 10.17 -19.72 -19.41
N THR A 7 9.62 -20.71 -20.11
CA THR A 7 8.93 -20.50 -21.38
C THR A 7 7.62 -19.77 -21.12
N SER A 8 7.32 -18.79 -21.99
CA SER A 8 6.13 -17.93 -22.01
C SER A 8 4.78 -18.66 -21.91
N SER A 9 4.74 -19.99 -22.09
CA SER A 9 3.52 -20.80 -22.09
C SER A 9 2.95 -21.16 -20.71
N THR A 10 3.62 -20.81 -19.61
CA THR A 10 3.12 -21.08 -18.24
C THR A 10 2.43 -19.86 -17.60
N MET A 11 2.52 -18.69 -18.21
CA MET A 11 1.88 -17.46 -17.73
C MET A 11 0.47 -17.22 -18.29
N ASP A 12 -0.01 -18.09 -19.18
CA ASP A 12 -1.21 -17.83 -19.98
C ASP A 12 -2.56 -18.24 -19.34
N GLU A 13 -2.66 -18.54 -18.03
CA GLU A 13 -3.98 -18.91 -17.43
C GLU A 13 -4.30 -18.35 -16.03
N LYS A 14 -3.34 -17.79 -15.28
CA LYS A 14 -3.59 -17.35 -13.88
C LYS A 14 -3.73 -15.84 -13.76
N LYS A 15 -4.94 -15.37 -13.47
CA LYS A 15 -5.20 -13.97 -13.13
C LYS A 15 -4.78 -13.71 -11.67
N ILE A 16 -3.77 -12.86 -11.48
CA ILE A 16 -3.29 -12.41 -10.17
C ILE A 16 -3.68 -10.94 -9.99
N ILE A 17 -4.38 -10.64 -8.89
CA ILE A 17 -4.88 -9.31 -8.56
C ILE A 17 -4.26 -8.87 -7.24
N PHE A 18 -3.48 -7.81 -7.26
CA PHE A 18 -2.94 -7.16 -6.07
C PHE A 18 -3.86 -6.05 -5.56
N LEU A 19 -4.08 -6.04 -4.25
CA LEU A 19 -4.53 -4.89 -3.49
C LEU A 19 -3.34 -4.34 -2.69
N TRP A 20 -2.73 -3.28 -3.21
CA TRP A 20 -1.71 -2.53 -2.51
C TRP A 20 -2.34 -1.60 -1.48
N CYS A 21 -1.85 -1.66 -0.25
CA CYS A 21 -2.38 -0.86 0.84
C CYS A 21 -1.26 -0.36 1.76
N HIS A 22 -1.65 0.34 2.80
CA HIS A 22 -0.78 0.71 3.92
C HIS A 22 -1.43 0.26 5.24
N PRO A 23 -0.69 0.25 6.37
CA PRO A 23 -1.27 -0.14 7.64
C PRO A 23 -2.49 0.72 7.98
N ARG A 24 -3.49 0.08 8.59
CA ARG A 24 -4.69 0.73 9.13
C ARG A 24 -5.59 1.39 8.07
N SER A 25 -5.55 0.89 6.84
CA SER A 25 -6.33 1.37 5.68
C SER A 25 -7.67 0.67 5.48
N THR A 26 -8.11 -0.20 6.40
CA THR A 26 -9.22 -1.17 6.24
C THR A 26 -8.95 -2.33 5.28
N SER A 27 -7.70 -2.52 4.86
CA SER A 27 -7.29 -3.58 3.95
C SER A 27 -7.62 -4.99 4.44
N THR A 28 -7.52 -5.29 5.73
CA THR A 28 -7.95 -6.60 6.25
C THR A 28 -9.45 -6.82 6.03
N ALA A 29 -10.31 -5.84 6.27
CA ALA A 29 -11.74 -5.98 5.97
C ALA A 29 -11.98 -6.17 4.46
N PHE A 30 -11.21 -5.49 3.62
CA PHE A 30 -11.24 -5.69 2.18
C PHE A 30 -10.84 -7.12 1.78
N LEU A 31 -9.77 -7.65 2.37
CA LEU A 31 -9.32 -9.03 2.15
C LEU A 31 -10.45 -10.04 2.42
N ARG A 32 -11.19 -9.83 3.51
CA ARG A 32 -12.31 -10.71 3.90
C ARG A 32 -13.39 -10.81 2.83
N THR A 33 -13.57 -9.77 2.01
CA THR A 33 -14.52 -9.81 0.88
C THR A 33 -14.16 -10.88 -0.13
N PHE A 34 -12.88 -11.01 -0.47
CA PHE A 34 -12.37 -12.01 -1.40
C PHE A 34 -12.31 -13.40 -0.76
N MET A 35 -12.13 -13.48 0.56
CA MET A 35 -12.22 -14.77 1.28
C MET A 35 -13.63 -15.38 1.20
N GLN A 36 -14.67 -14.60 0.89
CA GLN A 36 -16.02 -15.13 0.70
C GLN A 36 -16.24 -15.74 -0.70
N ARG A 37 -15.27 -15.58 -1.61
CA ARG A 37 -15.38 -16.02 -3.00
C ARG A 37 -14.70 -17.36 -3.21
N GLU A 38 -15.47 -18.34 -3.68
CA GLU A 38 -14.96 -19.68 -3.93
C GLU A 38 -14.05 -19.75 -5.18
N ASP A 39 -14.16 -18.78 -6.09
CA ASP A 39 -13.38 -18.67 -7.33
C ASP A 39 -12.02 -17.96 -7.15
N PHE A 40 -11.67 -17.58 -5.91
CA PHE A 40 -10.38 -16.99 -5.57
C PHE A 40 -9.60 -17.84 -4.54
N ILE A 41 -8.29 -17.82 -4.68
CA ILE A 41 -7.33 -18.08 -3.61
C ILE A 41 -6.87 -16.73 -3.08
N VAL A 42 -6.77 -16.60 -1.77
CA VAL A 42 -6.54 -15.31 -1.10
C VAL A 42 -5.26 -15.41 -0.27
N GLU A 43 -4.29 -14.55 -0.59
CA GLU A 43 -3.03 -14.44 0.13
C GLU A 43 -2.98 -13.12 0.91
N ASP A 44 -2.67 -13.22 2.20
CA ASP A 44 -2.51 -12.08 3.09
C ASP A 44 -1.02 -11.77 3.29
N GLU A 45 -0.58 -10.65 2.73
CA GLU A 45 0.77 -10.08 2.85
C GLU A 45 1.90 -11.12 2.68
N PRO A 46 1.92 -11.91 1.57
CA PRO A 46 2.93 -12.96 1.39
C PRO A 46 4.38 -12.45 1.45
N PHE A 47 4.62 -11.17 1.10
CA PHE A 47 5.96 -10.56 1.15
C PHE A 47 6.35 -10.03 2.55
N GLU A 48 5.44 -10.02 3.52
CA GLU A 48 5.71 -9.57 4.90
C GLU A 48 6.87 -10.35 5.53
N TYR A 49 6.91 -11.67 5.31
CA TYR A 49 7.92 -12.53 5.92
C TYR A 49 9.33 -12.27 5.37
N SER A 50 9.45 -12.08 4.05
CA SER A 50 10.72 -11.64 3.44
C SER A 50 11.14 -10.27 3.94
N TYR A 51 10.17 -9.36 4.15
CA TYR A 51 10.41 -8.00 4.64
C TYR A 51 10.92 -7.95 6.09
N PHE A 52 10.40 -8.78 7.00
CA PHE A 52 10.77 -8.77 8.42
C PHE A 52 11.90 -9.74 8.78
N PHE A 53 11.90 -10.94 8.21
CA PHE A 53 12.74 -12.04 8.71
C PHE A 53 13.77 -12.54 7.69
N GLY A 54 13.51 -12.35 6.39
CA GLY A 54 14.35 -12.88 5.33
C GLY A 54 15.81 -12.39 5.37
N PRO A 55 16.72 -13.06 4.64
CA PRO A 55 18.10 -12.58 4.47
C PRO A 55 18.17 -11.29 3.65
N GLU A 56 17.11 -10.97 2.90
CA GLU A 56 16.94 -9.75 2.08
C GLU A 56 16.06 -8.70 2.77
N ARG A 57 15.78 -8.86 4.07
CA ARG A 57 14.83 -8.04 4.84
C ARG A 57 15.13 -6.54 4.73
N LEU A 58 14.07 -5.74 4.67
CA LEU A 58 14.15 -4.28 4.68
C LEU A 58 13.83 -3.70 6.07
N SER A 59 13.17 -4.48 6.93
CA SER A 59 12.89 -4.06 8.31
C SER A 59 14.12 -4.21 9.20
N ASN A 60 14.30 -3.24 10.10
CA ASN A 60 15.25 -3.30 11.20
C ASN A 60 14.59 -3.64 12.55
N ARG A 61 13.30 -4.02 12.54
CA ARG A 61 12.49 -4.26 13.74
C ARG A 61 13.04 -5.41 14.60
N TYR A 62 13.53 -6.47 13.96
CA TYR A 62 14.02 -7.65 14.65
C TYR A 62 15.54 -7.79 14.50
N SER A 63 16.20 -8.20 15.58
CA SER A 63 17.64 -8.49 15.56
C SER A 63 17.95 -9.62 14.59
N GLU A 64 19.13 -9.59 13.96
CA GLU A 64 19.59 -10.63 13.04
C GLU A 64 19.51 -12.04 13.65
N LYS A 65 19.95 -12.20 14.90
CA LYS A 65 19.86 -13.48 15.64
C LYS A 65 18.42 -13.99 15.77
N TYR A 66 17.46 -13.09 15.97
CA TYR A 66 16.04 -13.47 16.05
C TYR A 66 15.56 -13.96 14.68
N CYS A 67 15.83 -13.19 13.62
CA CYS A 67 15.44 -13.52 12.26
C CYS A 67 16.02 -14.87 11.81
N ASP A 68 17.30 -15.14 12.07
CA ASP A 68 17.98 -16.38 11.67
C ASP A 68 17.38 -17.65 12.30
N GLN A 69 16.75 -17.49 13.48
CA GLN A 69 16.12 -18.59 14.23
C GLN A 69 14.63 -18.72 13.93
N ASP A 70 14.02 -17.70 13.34
CA ASP A 70 12.61 -17.70 12.98
C ASP A 70 12.33 -18.69 11.84
N LYS A 71 11.12 -19.28 11.82
CA LYS A 71 10.71 -20.21 10.77
C LYS A 71 10.72 -19.57 9.37
N TYR A 72 10.63 -18.24 9.30
CA TYR A 72 10.69 -17.46 8.06
C TYR A 72 12.08 -16.87 7.75
N GLY A 73 13.11 -17.14 8.56
CA GLY A 73 14.45 -16.55 8.39
C GLY A 73 15.15 -16.85 7.06
N LYS A 74 14.63 -17.81 6.29
CA LYS A 74 15.13 -18.19 4.97
C LYS A 74 14.23 -17.77 3.81
N GLU A 75 13.14 -17.06 4.10
CA GLU A 75 12.20 -16.61 3.09
C GLU A 75 12.81 -15.44 2.29
N THR A 76 12.83 -15.55 0.97
CA THR A 76 13.33 -14.51 0.05
C THR A 76 12.21 -14.02 -0.84
N PHE A 77 12.32 -12.79 -1.36
CA PHE A 77 11.31 -12.26 -2.29
C PHE A 77 11.15 -13.15 -3.53
N ALA A 78 12.26 -13.68 -4.03
CA ALA A 78 12.27 -14.60 -5.16
C ALA A 78 11.51 -15.91 -4.85
N ASN A 79 11.72 -16.51 -3.67
CA ASN A 79 11.02 -17.72 -3.27
C ASN A 79 9.51 -17.46 -3.11
N THR A 80 9.12 -16.30 -2.56
CA THR A 80 7.71 -15.92 -2.43
C THR A 80 7.04 -15.76 -3.81
N VAL A 81 7.70 -15.07 -4.75
CA VAL A 81 7.20 -14.99 -6.15
C VAL A 81 7.08 -16.37 -6.78
N GLU A 82 8.08 -17.23 -6.60
CA GLU A 82 8.06 -18.59 -7.13
C GLU A 82 6.90 -19.41 -6.56
N LYS A 83 6.62 -19.30 -5.25
CA LYS A 83 5.47 -19.95 -4.61
C LYS A 83 4.14 -19.49 -5.21
N ILE A 84 3.96 -18.18 -5.42
CA ILE A 84 2.76 -17.62 -6.03
C ILE A 84 2.60 -18.15 -7.47
N LEU A 85 3.64 -18.11 -8.29
CA LEU A 85 3.59 -18.55 -9.68
C LEU A 85 3.31 -20.06 -9.81
N LYS A 86 3.91 -20.87 -8.94
CA LYS A 86 3.77 -22.34 -8.94
C LYS A 86 2.53 -22.85 -8.20
N MET A 87 1.78 -21.98 -7.53
CA MET A 87 0.57 -22.35 -6.80
C MET A 87 -0.40 -23.11 -7.70
N GLU A 88 -0.84 -24.30 -7.29
CA GLU A 88 -1.92 -25.01 -7.97
C GLU A 88 -3.23 -24.30 -7.64
N THR A 89 -3.94 -23.87 -8.67
CA THR A 89 -5.13 -23.02 -8.50
C THR A 89 -6.43 -23.75 -8.82
N SER A 90 -6.37 -24.88 -9.54
CA SER A 90 -7.56 -25.58 -10.03
C SER A 90 -8.54 -24.65 -10.76
N GLY A 91 -8.01 -23.69 -11.54
CA GLY A 91 -8.78 -22.69 -12.28
C GLY A 91 -9.21 -21.45 -11.48
N LYS A 92 -8.85 -21.38 -10.18
CA LYS A 92 -9.11 -20.19 -9.35
C LYS A 92 -8.15 -19.05 -9.67
N LYS A 93 -8.60 -17.83 -9.42
CA LYS A 93 -7.79 -16.61 -9.52
C LYS A 93 -7.07 -16.38 -8.20
N ILE A 94 -6.02 -15.56 -8.19
CA ILE A 94 -5.28 -15.24 -6.97
C ILE A 94 -5.52 -13.78 -6.61
N PHE A 95 -6.01 -13.52 -5.41
CA PHE A 95 -6.11 -12.19 -4.83
C PHE A 95 -5.07 -12.03 -3.72
N ILE A 96 -4.22 -11.02 -3.84
CA ILE A 96 -3.13 -10.76 -2.90
C ILE A 96 -3.33 -9.38 -2.31
N LYS A 97 -3.51 -9.29 -0.99
CA LYS A 97 -3.37 -8.01 -0.28
C LYS A 97 -1.93 -7.90 0.18
N ASP A 98 -1.25 -6.81 -0.15
CA ASP A 98 0.10 -6.57 0.35
C ASP A 98 0.36 -5.06 0.49
N MET A 99 1.51 -4.68 1.04
CA MET A 99 1.92 -3.30 1.22
C MET A 99 3.17 -3.01 0.40
N PRO A 100 3.23 -1.93 -0.39
CA PRO A 100 4.44 -1.60 -1.14
C PRO A 100 5.69 -1.42 -0.28
N LYS A 101 5.55 -1.08 1.01
CA LYS A 101 6.67 -1.02 1.95
C LYS A 101 7.45 -2.34 2.04
N HIS A 102 6.79 -3.48 1.80
CA HIS A 102 7.44 -4.78 1.84
C HIS A 102 8.41 -4.97 0.68
N ILE A 103 8.16 -4.35 -0.47
CA ILE A 103 8.84 -4.68 -1.72
C ILE A 103 9.58 -3.52 -2.37
N ILE A 104 9.33 -2.26 -1.98
CA ILE A 104 10.02 -1.11 -2.56
C ILE A 104 11.46 -1.06 -2.04
N ARG A 105 12.41 -0.98 -2.97
CA ARG A 105 13.82 -0.95 -2.64
C ARG A 105 14.20 0.37 -1.95
N PRO A 106 15.06 0.36 -0.92
CA PRO A 106 15.58 1.60 -0.33
C PRO A 106 16.35 2.46 -1.33
N ASP A 107 17.01 1.82 -2.31
CA ASP A 107 17.80 2.45 -3.35
C ASP A 107 17.00 2.70 -4.65
N TYR A 108 15.66 2.76 -4.60
CA TYR A 108 14.80 2.84 -5.79
C TYR A 108 15.16 3.96 -6.79
N LEU A 109 15.74 5.07 -6.32
CA LEU A 109 16.22 6.17 -7.19
C LEU A 109 17.35 5.73 -8.14
N LEU A 110 18.07 4.66 -7.80
CA LEU A 110 19.09 4.03 -8.65
C LEU A 110 18.51 2.98 -9.60
N HIS A 111 17.22 2.62 -9.43
CA HIS A 111 16.52 1.60 -10.22
C HIS A 111 15.21 2.15 -10.81
N PRO A 112 15.27 3.20 -11.64
CA PRO A 112 14.08 3.86 -12.18
C PRO A 112 13.19 2.91 -13.02
N ASP A 113 13.78 1.88 -13.63
CA ASP A 113 13.06 0.91 -14.46
C ASP A 113 12.31 -0.15 -13.64
N ASN A 114 12.70 -0.35 -12.38
CA ASN A 114 12.02 -1.24 -11.43
C ASN A 114 12.36 -0.85 -9.98
N PRO A 115 11.52 -0.05 -9.31
CA PRO A 115 11.77 0.37 -7.93
C PRO A 115 11.49 -0.74 -6.89
N THR A 116 11.12 -1.95 -7.33
CA THR A 116 10.73 -3.06 -6.45
C THR A 116 11.81 -4.15 -6.38
N LEU A 117 11.76 -4.97 -5.33
CA LEU A 117 12.52 -6.21 -5.20
C LEU A 117 11.93 -7.37 -6.01
N LEU A 118 10.78 -7.17 -6.65
CA LEU A 118 10.09 -8.21 -7.42
C LEU A 118 10.54 -8.18 -8.89
N PRO A 119 10.58 -9.33 -9.58
CA PRO A 119 10.90 -9.36 -11.00
C PRO A 119 9.90 -8.55 -11.83
N LEU A 120 10.38 -7.70 -12.75
CA LEU A 120 9.52 -6.81 -13.54
C LEU A 120 8.46 -7.56 -14.36
N HIS A 121 8.79 -8.75 -14.87
CA HIS A 121 7.84 -9.57 -15.62
C HIS A 121 6.69 -10.07 -14.75
N PHE A 122 6.93 -10.34 -13.46
CA PHE A 122 5.90 -10.74 -12.51
C PHE A 122 4.95 -9.57 -12.23
N ILE A 123 5.50 -8.39 -11.95
CA ILE A 123 4.70 -7.16 -11.78
C ILE A 123 3.82 -6.91 -13.00
N LYS A 124 4.40 -6.91 -14.21
CA LYS A 124 3.66 -6.64 -15.45
C LYS A 124 2.57 -7.67 -15.78
N ALA A 125 2.68 -8.89 -15.26
CA ALA A 125 1.67 -9.95 -15.45
C ALA A 125 0.47 -9.81 -14.49
N CYS A 126 0.54 -8.94 -13.48
CA CYS A 126 -0.50 -8.81 -12.48
C CYS A 126 -1.44 -7.63 -12.76
N THR A 127 -2.69 -7.76 -12.30
CA THR A 127 -3.60 -6.62 -12.14
C THR A 127 -3.31 -5.94 -10.80
N HIS A 128 -3.19 -4.62 -10.79
CA HIS A 128 -2.88 -3.87 -9.57
C HIS A 128 -3.98 -2.89 -9.21
N THR A 129 -4.32 -2.86 -7.93
CA THR A 129 -5.30 -1.97 -7.34
C THR A 129 -4.76 -1.44 -6.01
N PHE A 130 -5.36 -0.37 -5.50
CA PHE A 130 -4.89 0.35 -4.33
C PHE A 130 -6.04 0.64 -3.38
N LEU A 131 -5.76 0.54 -2.08
CA LEU A 131 -6.63 1.01 -1.00
C LEU A 131 -5.85 2.01 -0.14
N ILE A 132 -6.36 3.23 -0.09
CA ILE A 132 -5.83 4.32 0.73
C ILE A 132 -6.82 4.70 1.81
N ARG A 133 -6.30 5.28 2.88
CA ARG A 133 -7.06 5.99 3.90
C ARG A 133 -6.31 7.26 4.27
N THR A 134 -7.04 8.29 4.65
CA THR A 134 -6.44 9.58 5.03
C THR A 134 -5.38 9.40 6.15
N PRO A 135 -4.16 9.96 6.01
CA PRO A 135 -3.06 9.81 6.97
C PRO A 135 -3.44 10.07 8.43
N GLU A 136 -4.25 11.10 8.70
CA GLU A 136 -4.67 11.48 10.05
C GLU A 136 -5.42 10.33 10.74
N LYS A 137 -6.24 9.58 10.01
CA LYS A 137 -6.98 8.42 10.55
C LYS A 137 -6.07 7.21 10.73
N SER A 138 -5.25 6.90 9.73
CA SER A 138 -4.43 5.68 9.75
C SER A 138 -3.21 5.78 10.66
N ILE A 139 -2.49 6.90 10.66
CA ILE A 139 -1.33 7.12 11.55
C ILE A 139 -1.81 7.14 13.00
N SER A 140 -2.91 7.84 13.29
CA SER A 140 -3.51 7.82 14.64
C SER A 140 -3.89 6.40 15.05
N SER A 141 -4.52 5.63 14.15
CA SER A 141 -4.87 4.22 14.42
C SER A 141 -3.64 3.33 14.62
N TYR A 142 -2.57 3.58 13.88
CA TYR A 142 -1.33 2.82 13.97
C TYR A 142 -0.62 3.09 15.30
N TYR A 143 -0.49 4.37 15.65
CA TYR A 143 0.06 4.79 16.94
C TYR A 143 -0.76 4.26 18.12
N ARG A 144 -2.10 4.24 18.01
CA ARG A 144 -2.96 3.62 19.04
C ARG A 144 -2.68 2.13 19.23
N CYS A 145 -2.53 1.36 18.15
CA CYS A 145 -2.23 -0.07 18.28
C CYS A 145 -0.90 -0.31 18.99
N TYR A 146 0.12 0.47 18.61
CA TYR A 146 1.42 0.44 19.27
C TYR A 146 1.32 0.82 20.76
N SER A 147 0.77 2.00 21.06
CA SER A 147 0.75 2.57 22.41
C SER A 147 -0.13 1.79 23.40
N SER A 148 -1.16 1.11 22.91
CA SER A 148 -2.02 0.24 23.73
C SER A 148 -1.43 -1.15 23.96
N GLY A 149 -0.25 -1.46 23.39
CA GLY A 149 0.35 -2.79 23.46
C GLY A 149 -0.45 -3.87 22.75
N GLN A 150 -1.41 -3.47 21.89
CA GLN A 150 -2.23 -4.40 21.13
C GLN A 150 -1.40 -5.17 20.11
N CYS A 151 -0.39 -4.52 19.52
CA CYS A 151 0.52 -5.08 18.52
C CYS A 151 1.71 -5.83 19.18
N PRO A 152 1.68 -7.17 19.36
CA PRO A 152 2.77 -7.90 20.02
C PRO A 152 4.02 -7.90 19.15
N GLY A 153 5.20 -7.72 19.74
CA GLY A 153 6.46 -7.63 18.99
C GLY A 153 6.82 -6.23 18.47
N TYR A 154 5.96 -5.22 18.68
CA TYR A 154 6.22 -3.82 18.36
C TYR A 154 6.66 -3.07 19.63
N ASP A 155 7.96 -3.08 19.93
CA ASP A 155 8.56 -2.43 21.10
C ASP A 155 8.68 -0.89 20.96
N HIS A 156 8.76 -0.39 19.73
CA HIS A 156 8.76 1.03 19.40
C HIS A 156 7.86 1.38 18.20
N PHE A 157 7.36 2.62 18.18
CA PHE A 157 6.67 3.20 17.04
C PHE A 157 7.69 3.61 15.98
N ASP A 158 7.57 3.05 14.79
CA ASP A 158 8.37 3.46 13.63
C ASP A 158 7.47 4.15 12.59
N PRO A 159 7.56 5.48 12.43
CA PRO A 159 6.75 6.20 11.45
C PRO A 159 7.07 5.81 10.00
N THR A 160 8.26 5.25 9.72
CA THR A 160 8.63 4.81 8.37
C THR A 160 7.81 3.60 7.91
N GLU A 161 7.28 2.81 8.85
CA GLU A 161 6.40 1.67 8.54
C GLU A 161 4.98 2.08 8.14
N ALA A 162 4.62 3.36 8.20
CA ALA A 162 3.33 3.87 7.74
C ALA A 162 3.13 3.71 6.22
N GLY A 163 4.20 3.55 5.44
CA GLY A 163 4.16 3.02 4.07
C GLY A 163 3.61 3.94 2.97
N TYR A 164 3.18 5.17 3.27
CA TYR A 164 2.62 6.09 2.26
C TYR A 164 3.60 6.45 1.14
N TRP A 165 4.88 6.61 1.48
CA TRP A 165 5.92 6.93 0.49
C TRP A 165 6.07 5.82 -0.55
N GLN A 166 6.20 4.58 -0.08
CA GLN A 166 6.31 3.40 -0.93
C GLN A 166 5.03 3.17 -1.73
N LEU A 167 3.86 3.51 -1.16
CA LEU A 167 2.59 3.46 -1.87
C LEU A 167 2.54 4.42 -3.05
N GLN A 168 3.02 5.66 -2.86
CA GLN A 168 3.12 6.66 -3.93
C GLN A 168 4.09 6.19 -5.02
N ILE A 169 5.29 5.72 -4.65
CA ILE A 169 6.28 5.20 -5.61
C ILE A 169 5.68 4.09 -6.46
N MET A 170 5.01 3.12 -5.82
CA MET A 170 4.40 2.00 -6.54
C MET A 170 3.28 2.46 -7.48
N TYR A 171 2.44 3.40 -7.05
CA TYR A 171 1.35 3.93 -7.86
C TYR A 171 1.88 4.68 -9.10
N GLU A 172 2.88 5.53 -8.93
CA GLU A 172 3.53 6.26 -10.03
C GLU A 172 4.25 5.30 -10.99
N PHE A 173 5.01 4.36 -10.45
CA PHE A 173 5.71 3.34 -11.24
C PHE A 173 4.75 2.52 -12.11
N LEU A 174 3.65 2.03 -11.54
CA LEU A 174 2.64 1.27 -12.28
C LEU A 174 1.91 2.12 -13.31
N THR A 175 1.60 3.38 -12.98
CA THR A 175 0.99 4.33 -13.93
C THR A 175 1.90 4.54 -15.14
N ASN A 176 3.19 4.79 -14.90
CA ASN A 176 4.17 5.00 -15.96
C ASN A 176 4.39 3.73 -16.80
N THR A 177 4.44 2.57 -16.15
CA THR A 177 4.59 1.27 -16.82
C THR A 177 3.38 0.91 -17.69
N ASN A 178 2.20 1.47 -17.37
CA ASN A 178 0.95 1.24 -18.07
C ASN A 178 0.57 2.42 -19.00
N ASN A 179 1.56 3.05 -19.63
CA ASN A 179 1.37 4.16 -20.59
C ASN A 179 0.50 5.32 -20.04
N GLY A 180 0.64 5.63 -18.75
CA GLY A 180 -0.12 6.68 -18.07
C GLY A 180 -1.51 6.25 -17.59
N SER A 181 -1.96 5.03 -17.90
CA SER A 181 -3.22 4.50 -17.38
C SER A 181 -3.05 4.13 -15.90
N ARG A 182 -3.94 4.69 -15.07
CA ARG A 182 -3.82 4.63 -13.61
C ARG A 182 -4.43 3.34 -13.06
N PRO A 183 -3.75 2.66 -12.12
CA PRO A 183 -4.36 1.59 -11.34
C PRO A 183 -5.63 2.05 -10.61
N LEU A 184 -6.55 1.12 -10.36
CA LEU A 184 -7.72 1.42 -9.53
C LEU A 184 -7.28 1.84 -8.12
N LEU A 185 -7.93 2.87 -7.59
CA LEU A 185 -7.66 3.44 -6.28
C LEU A 185 -8.98 3.62 -5.52
N ILE A 186 -9.06 3.04 -4.34
CA ILE A 186 -10.21 3.12 -3.44
C ILE A 186 -9.81 3.91 -2.20
N GLU A 187 -10.67 4.85 -1.79
CA GLU A 187 -10.58 5.50 -0.48
C GLU A 187 -11.44 4.73 0.55
N SER A 188 -10.83 4.44 1.70
CA SER A 188 -11.42 3.63 2.78
C SER A 188 -12.72 4.18 3.34
N ASP A 189 -12.86 5.50 3.51
CA ASP A 189 -14.09 6.14 3.97
C ASP A 189 -15.22 5.99 2.96
N ASP A 190 -14.92 6.05 1.65
CA ASP A 190 -15.92 5.82 0.61
C ASP A 190 -16.39 4.36 0.62
N LEU A 191 -15.45 3.42 0.79
CA LEU A 191 -15.75 2.01 0.97
C LEU A 191 -16.62 1.75 2.20
N LEU A 192 -16.30 2.35 3.35
CA LEU A 192 -17.06 2.17 4.57
C LEU A 192 -18.45 2.83 4.51
N ARG A 193 -18.60 3.92 3.75
CA ARG A 193 -19.86 4.67 3.63
C ARG A 193 -20.89 3.94 2.75
N ASP A 194 -20.45 3.37 1.63
CA ASP A 194 -21.30 2.58 0.74
C ASP A 194 -20.56 1.35 0.19
N PRO A 195 -20.41 0.30 1.03
CA PRO A 195 -19.62 -0.87 0.66
C PRO A 195 -20.14 -1.58 -0.59
N LYS A 196 -21.46 -1.67 -0.75
CA LYS A 196 -22.07 -2.35 -1.89
C LYS A 196 -21.73 -1.66 -3.20
N SER A 197 -21.96 -0.35 -3.29
CA SER A 197 -21.68 0.38 -4.52
C SER A 197 -20.18 0.41 -4.84
N MET A 198 -19.32 0.53 -3.83
CA MET A 198 -17.87 0.52 -4.02
C MET A 198 -17.36 -0.84 -4.48
N MET A 199 -17.86 -1.95 -3.91
CA MET A 199 -17.45 -3.29 -4.33
C MET A 199 -17.96 -3.65 -5.74
N ILE A 200 -19.16 -3.17 -6.13
CA ILE A 200 -19.63 -3.33 -7.53
C ILE A 200 -18.67 -2.63 -8.49
N LYS A 201 -18.31 -1.37 -8.23
CA LYS A 201 -17.36 -0.61 -9.06
C LYS A 201 -15.97 -1.24 -9.07
N TYR A 202 -15.52 -1.75 -7.93
CA TYR A 202 -14.23 -2.42 -7.83
C TYR A 202 -14.19 -3.68 -8.70
N CYS A 203 -15.18 -4.57 -8.55
CA CYS A 203 -15.30 -5.79 -9.33
C CYS A 203 -15.36 -5.49 -10.83
N ASP A 204 -16.18 -4.51 -11.26
CA ASP A 204 -16.24 -4.06 -12.65
C ASP A 204 -14.86 -3.59 -13.15
N GLY A 205 -14.18 -2.74 -12.37
CA GLY A 205 -12.86 -2.22 -12.72
C GLY A 205 -11.78 -3.30 -12.88
N ILE A 206 -11.83 -4.37 -12.07
CA ILE A 206 -10.93 -5.52 -12.21
C ILE A 206 -11.46 -6.59 -13.17
N GLN A 207 -12.56 -6.33 -13.88
CA GLN A 207 -13.23 -7.25 -14.80
C GLN A 207 -13.62 -8.57 -14.13
N GLU A 208 -14.32 -8.46 -13.01
CA GLU A 208 -14.88 -9.57 -12.24
C GLU A 208 -16.35 -9.31 -11.93
N GLU A 209 -17.14 -10.38 -11.80
CA GLU A 209 -18.53 -10.24 -11.35
C GLU A 209 -18.56 -9.94 -9.85
N PHE A 210 -19.45 -9.03 -9.43
CA PHE A 210 -19.70 -8.78 -8.02
C PHE A 210 -20.53 -9.93 -7.41
N ASP A 211 -20.05 -10.52 -6.32
CA ASP A 211 -20.82 -11.48 -5.52
C ASP A 211 -21.34 -10.79 -4.24
N PRO A 212 -22.66 -10.73 -3.98
CA PRO A 212 -23.21 -10.18 -2.75
C PRO A 212 -22.63 -10.77 -1.45
N LYS A 213 -22.15 -12.03 -1.47
CA LYS A 213 -21.48 -12.66 -0.33
C LYS A 213 -20.22 -11.90 0.10
N MET A 214 -19.59 -11.15 -0.79
CA MET A 214 -18.42 -10.32 -0.49
C MET A 214 -18.66 -9.31 0.64
N LEU A 215 -19.92 -8.93 0.90
CA LEU A 215 -20.25 -7.90 1.90
C LEU A 215 -20.47 -8.46 3.32
N HIS A 216 -20.57 -9.78 3.47
CA HIS A 216 -20.93 -10.41 4.73
C HIS A 216 -20.06 -11.63 5.01
N TRP A 217 -19.55 -11.71 6.24
CA TRP A 217 -18.66 -12.79 6.67
C TRP A 217 -18.94 -13.18 8.12
N LYS A 218 -18.49 -14.37 8.52
CA LYS A 218 -18.58 -14.83 9.92
C LYS A 218 -17.38 -14.32 10.72
N PRO A 219 -17.48 -13.97 12.00
CA PRO A 219 -16.30 -13.64 12.81
C PRO A 219 -15.25 -14.75 12.76
N LEU A 220 -13.97 -14.39 12.86
CA LEU A 220 -12.87 -15.35 12.87
C LEU A 220 -12.96 -16.28 14.09
N THR A 221 -12.61 -17.55 13.89
CA THR A 221 -12.54 -18.56 14.94
C THR A 221 -11.32 -18.36 15.83
N LEU A 222 -11.38 -18.83 17.09
CA LEU A 222 -10.27 -18.73 18.04
C LEU A 222 -8.92 -19.27 17.51
N GLU A 223 -8.95 -20.20 16.55
CA GLU A 223 -7.76 -20.74 15.90
C GLU A 223 -7.17 -19.74 14.90
N GLU A 224 -8.00 -19.15 14.03
CA GLU A 224 -7.63 -18.08 13.09
C GLU A 224 -7.19 -16.77 13.79
N LEU A 225 -7.64 -16.56 15.03
CA LEU A 225 -7.23 -15.42 15.86
C LEU A 225 -5.78 -15.51 16.36
N LYS A 226 -5.21 -16.71 16.48
CA LYS A 226 -3.85 -16.88 17.02
C LYS A 226 -2.77 -16.31 16.12
N ASP A 227 -2.98 -16.36 14.81
CA ASP A 227 -2.03 -15.88 13.80
C ASP A 227 -2.27 -14.41 13.40
N SER A 228 -3.32 -13.75 13.93
CA SER A 228 -3.73 -12.39 13.53
C SER A 228 -3.72 -11.36 14.67
N GLN A 229 -3.03 -11.66 15.79
CA GLN A 229 -3.10 -10.85 17.01
C GLN A 229 -2.60 -9.42 16.82
N GLY A 230 -3.41 -8.45 17.27
CA GLY A 230 -3.00 -7.10 17.58
C GLY A 230 -3.33 -6.03 16.55
N PHE A 231 -3.15 -6.31 15.27
CA PHE A 231 -3.55 -5.36 14.23
C PHE A 231 -5.03 -5.50 13.87
N ASN A 232 -5.64 -6.68 14.00
CA ASN A 232 -6.92 -6.96 13.36
C ASN A 232 -8.11 -7.16 14.31
N ASP A 233 -7.97 -6.89 15.61
CA ASP A 233 -8.99 -7.17 16.64
C ASP A 233 -10.41 -6.69 16.30
N ALA A 234 -10.50 -5.49 15.73
CA ALA A 234 -11.74 -4.90 15.26
C ALA A 234 -12.37 -5.67 14.08
N VAL A 235 -11.54 -6.15 13.17
CA VAL A 235 -11.97 -6.90 11.98
C VAL A 235 -12.27 -8.35 12.34
N GLN A 236 -11.57 -8.94 13.30
CA GLN A 236 -11.75 -10.31 13.77
C GLN A 236 -13.20 -10.60 14.21
N SER A 237 -13.80 -9.66 14.93
CA SER A 237 -15.18 -9.76 15.43
C SER A 237 -16.25 -9.22 14.47
N SER A 238 -15.86 -8.59 13.35
CA SER A 238 -16.81 -8.00 12.42
C SER A 238 -17.48 -9.06 11.53
N THR A 239 -18.65 -8.70 11.00
CA THR A 239 -19.42 -9.51 10.04
C THR A 239 -19.67 -8.80 8.71
N GLU A 240 -19.24 -7.55 8.60
CA GLU A 240 -19.44 -6.66 7.46
C GLU A 240 -18.45 -5.48 7.54
N PHE A 241 -18.42 -4.65 6.50
CA PHE A 241 -17.77 -3.36 6.56
C PHE A 241 -18.45 -2.46 7.57
N LYS A 242 -17.69 -2.00 8.57
CA LYS A 242 -18.21 -1.12 9.61
C LYS A 242 -17.16 -0.10 10.00
N GLU A 243 -17.54 1.17 9.98
CA GLU A 243 -16.70 2.21 10.54
C GLU A 243 -16.65 2.06 12.06
N ILE A 244 -15.44 2.03 12.61
CA ILE A 244 -15.21 2.02 14.04
C ILE A 244 -14.64 3.39 14.41
N GLN A 245 -15.42 4.11 15.21
CA GLN A 245 -14.98 5.36 15.80
C GLN A 245 -14.04 5.04 16.96
N HIS A 246 -12.87 5.67 16.95
CA HIS A 246 -11.90 5.58 18.03
C HIS A 246 -11.66 6.96 18.60
N GLU A 247 -11.42 7.05 19.91
CA GLU A 247 -10.94 8.28 20.50
C GLU A 247 -9.63 8.73 19.84
N TYR A 248 -9.54 10.04 19.60
CA TYR A 248 -8.30 10.64 19.15
C TYR A 248 -7.27 10.52 20.26
N ILE A 249 -6.10 9.96 19.93
CA ILE A 249 -4.95 9.95 20.83
C ILE A 249 -3.87 10.83 20.19
N PRO A 250 -3.39 11.87 20.89
CA PRO A 250 -2.28 12.67 20.41
C PRO A 250 -1.05 11.78 20.28
N TYR A 251 -0.45 11.73 19.10
CA TYR A 251 0.81 11.05 18.85
C TYR A 251 1.97 12.06 18.90
N PRO A 252 3.20 11.62 19.24
CA PRO A 252 4.33 12.53 19.37
C PRO A 252 4.61 13.27 18.06
N ASN A 253 4.93 14.56 18.16
CA ASN A 253 5.48 15.33 17.05
C ASN A 253 6.84 14.73 16.67
N VAL A 254 6.85 13.86 15.66
CA VAL A 254 8.10 13.40 15.06
C VAL A 254 8.60 14.54 14.19
N ARG A 255 9.69 15.20 14.59
CA ARG A 255 10.33 16.20 13.73
C ARG A 255 10.98 15.46 12.54
N PRO A 256 10.75 15.90 11.30
CA PRO A 256 11.43 15.33 10.15
C PRO A 256 12.94 15.55 10.30
N ALA A 257 13.73 14.55 9.93
CA ALA A 257 15.14 14.75 9.65
C ALA A 257 15.23 15.73 8.47
N ARG A 258 15.93 16.86 8.67
CA ARG A 258 16.07 17.90 7.65
C ARG A 258 16.57 17.32 6.33
N TYR A 259 15.86 17.62 5.26
CA TYR A 259 16.34 17.44 3.89
C TYR A 259 17.62 18.26 3.69
N VAL A 260 18.76 17.61 3.47
CA VAL A 260 19.91 18.28 2.86
C VAL A 260 19.67 18.27 1.35
N GLN A 261 19.10 19.35 0.84
CA GLN A 261 18.99 19.63 -0.59
C GLN A 261 20.42 19.77 -1.15
N ARG A 262 21.00 18.68 -1.66
CA ARG A 262 22.17 18.80 -2.55
C ARG A 262 21.63 19.30 -3.89
N ASN A 263 21.84 20.58 -4.14
CA ASN A 263 21.53 21.26 -5.40
C ASN A 263 21.93 20.41 -6.61
N ILE A 264 20.97 19.77 -7.27
CA ILE A 264 21.12 19.36 -8.66
C ILE A 264 20.76 20.60 -9.47
N SER A 265 21.77 21.20 -10.10
CA SER A 265 21.60 22.41 -10.90
C SER A 265 20.58 22.17 -12.03
N SER A 266 19.62 23.07 -12.10
CA SER A 266 18.61 23.17 -13.15
C SER A 266 19.23 23.15 -14.55
N ARG A 267 18.87 22.17 -15.37
CA ARG A 267 18.84 22.37 -16.82
C ARG A 267 17.43 22.83 -17.18
N GLN A 268 17.37 24.04 -17.75
CA GLN A 268 16.16 24.61 -18.34
C GLN A 268 15.63 23.69 -19.44
N THR A 269 14.31 23.49 -19.49
CA THR A 269 13.61 23.10 -20.72
C THR A 269 12.45 24.04 -20.93
N GLU A 270 12.42 24.59 -22.14
CA GLU A 270 11.50 25.59 -22.66
C GLU A 270 10.05 25.09 -22.68
N SER A 271 9.15 26.06 -22.58
CA SER A 271 7.69 25.92 -22.63
C SER A 271 7.21 25.67 -24.06
N ASP A 272 6.56 24.54 -24.29
CA ASP A 272 5.66 24.36 -25.43
C ASP A 272 4.22 24.21 -24.92
N ASN A 273 3.38 25.18 -25.33
CA ASN A 273 1.96 25.23 -25.07
C ASN A 273 1.23 24.13 -25.85
N VAL A 274 0.41 23.32 -25.16
CA VAL A 274 -0.59 22.48 -25.80
C VAL A 274 -1.94 22.71 -25.13
N GLU A 275 -2.85 23.38 -25.85
CA GLU A 275 -4.27 23.48 -25.53
C GLU A 275 -4.96 22.12 -25.77
N PHE A 276 -5.74 21.64 -24.80
CA PHE A 276 -6.76 20.61 -25.05
C PHE A 276 -8.13 21.07 -24.57
N GLY A 277 -9.06 21.10 -25.53
CA GLY A 277 -10.43 21.56 -25.37
C GLY A 277 -11.31 20.64 -24.53
N HIS A 278 -12.26 21.27 -23.84
CA HIS A 278 -13.31 20.64 -23.03
C HIS A 278 -14.25 19.75 -23.85
N ARG A 279 -14.55 18.53 -23.35
CA ARG A 279 -15.91 17.95 -23.31
C ARG A 279 -16.09 17.02 -22.10
N ASN A 280 -17.28 17.12 -21.52
CA ASN A 280 -17.73 16.49 -20.27
C ASN A 280 -17.94 14.97 -20.37
N LEU A 281 -17.55 14.26 -19.29
CA LEU A 281 -18.21 13.08 -18.73
C LEU A 281 -17.70 12.92 -17.30
N ASP A 282 -18.60 13.12 -16.32
CA ASP A 282 -18.32 13.06 -14.89
C ASP A 282 -17.95 11.62 -14.46
N ILE A 283 -16.64 11.36 -14.46
CA ILE A 283 -16.00 10.30 -13.69
C ILE A 283 -15.22 11.05 -12.62
N GLY A 284 -15.45 10.76 -11.35
CA GLY A 284 -14.65 11.27 -10.24
C GLY A 284 -13.23 10.74 -10.32
N ILE A 285 -12.42 11.33 -11.21
CA ILE A 285 -10.98 11.09 -11.32
C ILE A 285 -10.36 11.82 -10.14
N TRP A 286 -10.06 11.09 -9.08
CA TRP A 286 -9.12 11.56 -8.08
C TRP A 286 -7.74 11.54 -8.70
N THR A 287 -7.22 12.72 -9.00
CA THR A 287 -5.83 12.88 -9.34
C THR A 287 -5.04 13.27 -8.09
N MET A 288 -3.98 12.54 -7.77
CA MET A 288 -2.88 13.03 -6.93
C MET A 288 -2.06 14.13 -7.66
N SER A 289 -2.67 14.88 -8.59
CA SER A 289 -1.95 15.78 -9.49
C SER A 289 -2.04 17.25 -9.11
N ASN A 290 -2.30 17.58 -7.85
CA ASN A 290 -2.10 18.93 -7.32
C ASN A 290 -1.10 18.91 -6.16
N PHE A 291 0.14 18.53 -6.46
CA PHE A 291 1.30 19.00 -5.70
C PHE A 291 1.89 20.19 -6.48
N HIS A 292 1.65 21.40 -6.00
CA HIS A 292 2.42 22.58 -6.38
C HIS A 292 3.22 23.00 -5.14
N LEU A 293 4.55 22.84 -5.22
CA LEU A 293 5.47 23.47 -4.28
C LEU A 293 5.49 24.96 -4.58
N ASN A 294 4.79 25.75 -3.77
CA ASN A 294 4.92 27.20 -3.78
C ASN A 294 5.50 27.64 -2.44
N PHE A 295 6.82 27.83 -2.43
CA PHE A 295 7.52 28.47 -1.31
C PHE A 295 7.34 29.98 -1.46
N ASP A 296 6.35 30.56 -0.79
CA ASP A 296 6.48 31.85 -0.10
C ASP A 296 5.14 32.36 0.48
N LYS A 297 5.22 32.71 1.77
CA LYS A 297 4.44 33.74 2.50
C LYS A 297 2.92 33.59 2.64
N CYS A 298 2.44 33.33 3.86
CA CYS A 298 1.69 34.35 4.63
C CYS A 298 1.43 33.93 6.10
N PRO A 299 1.44 34.88 7.06
CA PRO A 299 1.26 34.62 8.49
C PRO A 299 -0.21 34.85 8.88
N ILE A 300 -1.02 33.81 9.01
CA ILE A 300 -2.35 33.94 9.64
C ILE A 300 -2.62 32.67 10.46
N GLU A 301 -2.77 32.85 11.78
CA GLU A 301 -3.16 31.82 12.74
C GLU A 301 -4.44 31.08 12.29
N PRO A 302 -4.50 29.73 12.32
CA PRO A 302 -5.76 29.02 12.12
C PRO A 302 -6.40 28.64 13.46
N ARG A 303 -7.58 29.22 13.71
CA ARG A 303 -8.58 28.65 14.61
C ARG A 303 -9.15 27.36 14.00
N ILE A 304 -9.45 26.42 14.87
CA ILE A 304 -9.96 25.07 14.60
C ILE A 304 -11.26 25.09 13.80
N GLY A 305 -11.29 24.31 12.71
CA GLY A 305 -12.48 23.68 12.15
C GLY A 305 -13.31 24.49 11.15
N GLN A 306 -13.08 24.28 9.85
CA GLN A 306 -14.15 24.35 8.83
C GLN A 306 -13.75 23.57 7.56
N ASN A 307 -14.57 22.58 7.20
CA ASN A 307 -14.56 21.92 5.90
C ASN A 307 -15.21 22.86 4.87
N CYS A 308 -14.45 23.36 3.89
CA CYS A 308 -15.01 24.08 2.75
C CYS A 308 -15.57 23.08 1.73
N ARG A 309 -16.89 22.96 1.64
CA ARG A 309 -17.59 22.27 0.54
C ARG A 309 -17.88 23.27 -0.57
N ASN A 310 -17.54 22.94 -1.81
CA ASN A 310 -18.09 23.63 -2.98
C ASN A 310 -19.35 22.93 -3.50
N SER A 311 -20.13 23.63 -4.31
CA SER A 311 -21.47 23.26 -4.78
C SER A 311 -21.52 22.08 -5.77
N SER A 312 -20.40 21.42 -6.06
CA SER A 312 -20.30 20.25 -6.95
C SER A 312 -20.06 18.93 -6.22
N GLY A 313 -20.04 18.91 -4.89
CA GLY A 313 -19.84 17.68 -4.11
C GLY A 313 -18.43 17.09 -4.20
N ILE A 314 -17.49 17.83 -4.78
CA ILE A 314 -16.08 17.44 -4.86
C ILE A 314 -15.41 17.82 -3.55
N THR A 315 -15.03 16.81 -2.76
CA THR A 315 -14.03 17.01 -1.69
C THR A 315 -12.68 17.12 -2.39
N THR A 316 -11.93 18.22 -2.21
CA THR A 316 -10.53 18.27 -2.62
C THR A 316 -9.70 17.91 -1.39
N ILE A 317 -9.05 16.74 -1.39
CA ILE A 317 -8.07 16.40 -0.36
C ILE A 317 -6.76 17.07 -0.77
N SER A 318 -6.53 18.26 -0.21
CA SER A 318 -5.18 18.82 -0.16
C SER A 318 -4.44 18.11 0.97
N ILE A 319 -3.56 17.16 0.61
CA ILE A 319 -2.64 16.56 1.58
C ILE A 319 -1.57 17.61 1.87
N PHE A 320 -1.77 18.39 2.94
CA PHE A 320 -0.68 19.12 3.57
C PHE A 320 0.11 18.10 4.40
N ALA A 321 1.03 17.38 3.75
CA ALA A 321 2.07 16.67 4.46
C ALA A 321 3.14 17.69 4.86
N ASP A 322 2.82 18.52 5.84
CA ASP A 322 3.87 19.22 6.57
C ASP A 322 4.70 18.15 7.29
N ASP A 323 5.99 18.11 6.97
CA ASP A 323 7.07 17.64 7.86
C ASP A 323 7.22 16.12 8.15
N PHE A 324 7.33 15.26 7.13
CA PHE A 324 7.89 13.90 7.31
C PHE A 324 8.94 13.54 6.26
N ILE A 325 10.22 13.69 6.61
CA ILE A 325 11.38 13.20 5.87
C ILE A 325 12.24 12.42 6.86
N VAL A 326 12.49 11.14 6.57
CA VAL A 326 13.54 10.36 7.22
C VAL A 326 14.58 10.06 6.15
N GLN A 327 15.71 10.76 6.22
CA GLN A 327 16.92 10.33 5.50
C GLN A 327 17.59 9.21 6.31
N TYR A 328 17.87 8.08 5.66
CA TYR A 328 18.89 7.16 6.16
C TYR A 328 20.27 7.80 5.97
N PRO A 329 21.14 7.89 6.99
CA PRO A 329 22.57 7.92 6.74
C PRO A 329 22.95 6.52 6.25
N MET A 330 23.05 6.34 4.93
CA MET A 330 23.84 5.22 4.43
C MET A 330 25.31 5.51 4.74
N GLU A 331 25.84 4.91 5.80
CA GLU A 331 27.26 4.60 5.81
C GLU A 331 27.48 3.60 4.67
N ILE A 332 28.04 4.10 3.57
CA ILE A 332 28.56 3.27 2.50
C ILE A 332 29.73 2.50 3.11
N GLY A 333 29.43 1.33 3.68
CA GLY A 333 30.42 0.32 3.97
C GLY A 333 31.19 0.06 2.68
N GLN A 334 32.49 0.27 2.73
CA GLN A 334 33.39 0.09 1.61
C GLN A 334 33.25 -1.34 1.06
N TYR A 335 32.56 -1.50 -0.06
CA TYR A 335 32.80 -2.63 -0.94
C TYR A 335 34.13 -2.37 -1.65
N THR A 336 35.21 -2.91 -1.11
CA THR A 336 36.45 -3.11 -1.87
C THR A 336 36.24 -4.16 -2.97
N PRO A 337 36.95 -4.05 -4.11
CA PRO A 337 36.60 -4.72 -5.38
C PRO A 337 36.51 -6.24 -5.35
#